data_AF-A0A947JP19-F1
#
_entry.id   AF-A0A947JP19-F1
#
_cell.length_a   1.000
_cell.length_b   1.000
_cell.length_c   1.000
_cell.angle_alpha   90.00
_cell.angle_beta   90.00
_cell.angle_gamma   90.00
#
_symmetry.space_group_name_H-M   'P 1'
#
loop_
_entity.id
_entity.type
_entity.pdbx_description
1 polymer ?
#
loop_
_entity_poly.entity_id
_entity_poly.type
_entity_poly.pdbx_seq_one_letter_code
_entity_poly.pdbx_strand_id
1 'polypeptide(L)'
;MSNQHTKFAIVHVETTADEEIDCLSALVYDATDGWLKAFYEARIQRHEIEAVRQAETISLTAAMTGLRQVCQDSILVAFEVAAVKRFVEKACQETGVPYPFSIANEVDLKPMLNRQLGQVGEGAAGLREAARQLGIRTLPSGQAPSWGAVAGWYILKRLVGV
;
A
#
# COMPACT_ATOMS: atom_id res chain seq x y z
N MET A 1 -7.96 -26.40 -17.46
CA MET A 1 -7.27 -25.10 -17.64
C MET A 1 -7.68 -24.25 -16.44
N SER A 2 -6.77 -23.95 -15.52
CA SER A 2 -7.12 -23.16 -14.32
C SER A 2 -7.39 -21.72 -14.75
N ASN A 3 -8.59 -21.20 -14.49
CA ASN A 3 -8.81 -19.76 -14.50
C ASN A 3 -7.84 -19.17 -13.45
N GLN A 4 -6.76 -18.53 -13.90
CA GLN A 4 -5.95 -17.73 -13.01
C GLN A 4 -6.82 -16.56 -12.57
N HIS A 5 -7.28 -16.60 -11.32
CA HIS A 5 -7.96 -15.47 -10.69
C HIS A 5 -6.97 -14.31 -10.63
N THR A 6 -7.14 -13.33 -11.51
CA THR A 6 -6.34 -12.11 -11.49
C THR A 6 -6.68 -11.35 -10.21
N LYS A 7 -5.71 -11.16 -9.33
CA LYS A 7 -5.86 -10.36 -8.12
C LYS A 7 -5.12 -9.04 -8.28
N PHE A 8 -5.61 -8.01 -7.61
CA PHE A 8 -4.86 -6.78 -7.43
C PHE A 8 -4.78 -6.43 -5.95
N ALA A 9 -3.62 -5.91 -5.54
CA ALA A 9 -3.33 -5.54 -4.16
C ALA A 9 -3.11 -4.03 -4.09
N ILE A 10 -3.95 -3.35 -3.32
CA ILE A 10 -3.78 -1.93 -3.01
C ILE A 10 -2.89 -1.82 -1.79
N VAL A 11 -1.70 -1.26 -1.99
CA VAL A 11 -0.63 -1.29 -0.99
C VAL A 11 -0.23 0.12 -0.58
N HIS A 12 -0.02 0.30 0.72
CA HIS A 12 0.55 1.52 1.28
C HIS A 12 1.70 1.18 2.22
N VAL A 13 2.69 2.07 2.21
CA VAL A 13 3.89 2.00 3.04
C VAL A 13 3.97 3.32 3.78
N GLU A 14 3.94 3.26 5.11
CA GLU A 14 4.29 4.40 5.96
C GLU A 14 5.75 4.26 6.38
N THR A 15 6.50 5.36 6.34
CA THR A 15 7.92 5.38 6.66
C THR A 15 8.25 6.37 7.76
N THR A 16 9.33 6.10 8.49
CA THR A 16 9.95 7.04 9.42
C THR A 16 10.65 8.18 8.67
N ALA A 17 11.16 9.16 9.43
CA ALA A 17 12.00 10.23 8.88
C ALA A 17 13.29 9.71 8.23
N ASP A 18 13.80 8.57 8.71
CA ASP A 18 15.00 7.90 8.21
C ASP A 18 14.73 6.96 7.01
N GLU A 19 13.58 7.12 6.37
CA GLU A 19 13.15 6.29 5.23
C GLU A 19 13.09 4.79 5.54
N GLU A 20 12.80 4.42 6.79
CA GLU A 20 12.55 3.02 7.17
C GLU A 20 11.05 2.72 7.20
N ILE A 21 10.64 1.50 6.86
CA ILE A 21 9.23 1.11 6.88
C ILE A 21 8.73 1.05 8.34
N ASP A 22 7.79 1.92 8.70
CA ASP A 22 7.11 1.89 10.00
C ASP A 22 5.88 0.98 9.93
N CYS A 23 5.12 1.06 8.83
CA CYS A 23 3.95 0.24 8.62
C CYS A 23 3.75 -0.19 7.15
N LEU A 24 3.20 -1.39 6.99
CA LEU A 24 2.70 -1.93 5.73
C LEU A 24 1.20 -2.19 5.83
N SER A 25 0.45 -1.82 4.81
CA SER A 25 -0.94 -2.24 4.67
C SER A 25 -1.27 -2.65 3.24
N ALA A 26 -2.12 -3.67 3.11
CA ALA A 26 -2.58 -4.18 1.83
C ALA A 26 -4.05 -4.60 1.87
N LEU A 27 -4.78 -4.24 0.81
CA LEU A 27 -6.12 -4.73 0.52
C LEU A 27 -6.08 -5.51 -0.79
N VAL A 28 -6.41 -6.79 -0.75
CA VAL A 28 -6.33 -7.69 -1.91
C VAL A 28 -7.73 -8.00 -2.41
N TYR A 29 -7.98 -7.72 -3.68
CA TYR A 29 -9.25 -7.92 -4.35
C TYR A 29 -9.10 -8.93 -5.50
N ASP A 30 -10.17 -9.66 -5.79
CA ASP A 30 -10.29 -10.41 -7.03
C ASP A 30 -10.81 -9.48 -8.12
N ALA A 31 -10.08 -9.40 -9.24
CA ALA A 31 -10.42 -8.51 -10.34
C ALA A 31 -11.69 -8.94 -11.10
N THR A 32 -12.13 -10.19 -10.93
CA THR A 32 -13.31 -10.74 -11.61
C THR A 32 -14.60 -10.27 -10.95
N ASP A 33 -14.64 -10.30 -9.63
CA ASP A 33 -15.87 -10.07 -8.86
C ASP A 33 -15.81 -8.79 -8.00
N GLY A 34 -14.64 -8.15 -7.89
CA GLY A 34 -14.43 -6.92 -7.15
C GLY A 34 -14.50 -7.09 -5.62
N TRP A 35 -14.56 -8.32 -5.11
CA TRP A 35 -14.66 -8.59 -3.68
C TRP A 35 -13.30 -8.61 -3.01
N LEU A 36 -13.25 -8.03 -1.80
CA LEU A 36 -12.09 -8.10 -0.91
C LEU A 36 -11.86 -9.56 -0.50
N LYS A 37 -10.66 -10.09 -0.79
CA LYS A 37 -10.25 -11.46 -0.45
C LYS A 37 -9.34 -11.51 0.76
N ALA A 38 -8.51 -10.48 0.98
CA ALA A 38 -7.65 -10.39 2.14
C ALA A 38 -7.39 -8.94 2.54
N PHE A 39 -7.20 -8.74 3.83
CA PHE A 39 -6.70 -7.51 4.43
C PHE A 39 -5.46 -7.84 5.24
N TYR A 40 -4.46 -6.97 5.15
CA TYR A 40 -3.22 -7.11 5.88
C TYR A 40 -2.73 -5.77 6.38
N GLU A 41 -2.27 -5.75 7.63
CA GLU A 41 -1.69 -4.59 8.30
C GLU A 41 -0.60 -5.09 9.24
N ALA A 42 0.56 -4.43 9.21
CA ALA A 42 1.69 -4.76 10.05
C ALA A 42 2.46 -3.50 10.44
N ARG A 43 2.57 -3.27 11.75
CA ARG A 43 3.50 -2.29 12.33
C ARG A 43 4.82 -2.97 12.66
N ILE A 44 5.93 -2.34 12.29
CA ILE A 44 7.24 -2.96 12.38
C ILE A 44 7.96 -2.51 13.65
N GLN A 45 8.44 -3.48 14.43
CA GLN A 45 9.20 -3.23 15.65
C GLN A 45 10.56 -2.63 15.29
N ARG A 46 10.88 -1.48 15.89
CA ARG A 46 12.17 -0.79 15.74
C ARG A 46 12.95 -0.86 17.05
N HIS A 47 14.28 -0.93 16.96
CA HIS A 47 15.17 -1.08 18.12
C HIS A 47 15.26 0.17 19.02
N GLU A 48 14.74 1.33 18.61
CA GLU A 48 15.00 2.61 19.29
C GLU A 48 13.77 3.38 19.80
N ILE A 49 12.55 2.82 19.73
CA ILE A 49 11.35 3.51 20.26
C ILE A 49 10.90 2.84 21.55
N GLU A 50 11.44 3.32 22.66
CA GLU A 50 10.83 3.15 23.98
C GLU A 50 9.47 3.88 24.02
N ALA A 51 8.45 3.16 24.50
CA ALA A 51 7.14 3.67 24.94
C ALA A 51 6.01 3.91 23.92
N VAL A 52 5.99 3.24 22.75
CA VAL A 52 4.73 3.13 21.97
C VAL A 52 4.38 1.66 21.73
N ARG A 53 3.48 1.14 22.59
CA ARG A 53 2.77 -0.15 22.49
C ARG A 53 3.60 -1.31 21.90
N GLN A 54 4.56 -1.81 22.68
CA GLN A 54 5.33 -3.04 22.38
C GLN A 54 4.47 -4.30 22.13
N ALA A 55 3.15 -4.26 22.36
CA ALA A 55 2.28 -5.44 22.28
C ALA A 55 1.79 -5.81 20.86
N GLU A 56 1.93 -4.94 19.86
CA GLU A 56 1.30 -5.13 18.53
C GLU A 56 2.28 -4.96 17.34
N THR A 57 3.58 -4.81 17.60
CA THR A 57 4.59 -4.69 16.55
C THR A 57 5.24 -6.05 16.24
N ILE A 58 5.65 -6.25 14.99
CA ILE A 58 6.29 -7.49 14.52
C ILE A 58 7.63 -7.18 13.84
N SER A 59 8.48 -8.18 13.65
CA SER A 59 9.74 -7.98 12.91
C SER A 59 9.48 -7.67 11.44
N LEU A 60 10.42 -6.97 10.78
CA LEU A 60 10.33 -6.68 9.35
C LEU A 60 10.20 -7.98 8.53
N THR A 61 10.93 -9.04 8.88
CA THR A 61 10.83 -10.35 8.22
C THR A 61 9.43 -10.96 8.34
N ALA A 62 8.81 -10.90 9.52
CA ALA A 62 7.44 -11.36 9.70
C ALA A 62 6.46 -10.51 8.89
N ALA A 63 6.66 -9.19 8.87
CA ALA A 63 5.84 -8.26 8.11
C ALA A 63 5.90 -8.53 6.60
N MET A 64 7.09 -8.78 6.06
CA MET A 64 7.30 -9.10 4.65
C MET A 64 6.76 -10.48 4.28
N THR A 65 6.88 -11.47 5.17
CA THR A 65 6.32 -12.82 4.97
C THR A 65 4.81 -12.78 4.88
N GLY A 66 4.15 -12.06 5.79
CA GLY A 66 2.70 -11.87 5.75
C GLY A 66 2.24 -11.13 4.50
N LEU A 67 2.94 -10.05 4.11
CA LEU A 67 2.65 -9.31 2.88
C LEU A 67 2.75 -10.22 1.65
N ARG A 68 3.80 -11.04 1.55
CA ARG A 68 3.97 -12.01 0.46
C ARG A 68 2.83 -13.02 0.42
N GLN A 69 2.43 -13.55 1.56
CA GLN A 69 1.38 -14.55 1.62
C GLN A 69 0.03 -14.00 1.11
N VAL A 70 -0.32 -12.77 1.49
CA VAL A 70 -1.62 -12.19 1.09
C VAL A 70 -1.61 -11.67 -0.35
N CYS A 71 -0.51 -11.07 -0.79
CA CYS A 71 -0.40 -10.39 -2.08
C CYS A 71 0.13 -11.28 -3.20
N GLN A 72 0.47 -12.54 -2.93
CA GLN A 72 1.15 -13.43 -3.87
C GLN A 72 0.62 -13.30 -5.30
N ASP A 73 1.50 -12.93 -6.22
CA ASP A 73 1.26 -12.78 -7.66
C ASP A 73 0.15 -11.78 -8.03
N SER A 74 -0.26 -10.92 -7.09
CA SER A 74 -1.23 -9.85 -7.34
C SER A 74 -0.58 -8.71 -8.13
N ILE A 75 -1.39 -8.03 -8.94
CA ILE A 75 -1.02 -6.76 -9.57
C ILE A 75 -0.87 -5.71 -8.46
N LEU A 76 0.27 -5.04 -8.41
CA LEU A 76 0.49 -3.96 -7.46
C LEU A 76 -0.31 -2.72 -7.87
N VAL A 77 -1.15 -2.22 -6.97
CA VAL A 77 -1.83 -0.94 -7.10
C VAL A 77 -1.38 -0.06 -5.95
N ALA A 78 -0.88 1.14 -6.23
CA ALA A 78 -0.46 2.06 -5.18
C ALA A 78 -0.67 3.51 -5.61
N PHE A 79 -0.71 4.41 -4.62
CA PHE A 79 -0.77 5.83 -4.92
C PHE A 79 0.52 6.32 -5.60
N GLU A 80 1.68 5.81 -5.18
CA GLU A 80 2.97 6.09 -5.81
C GLU A 80 3.73 4.76 -5.91
N VAL A 81 3.57 4.08 -7.04
CA VAL A 81 4.13 2.73 -7.23
C VAL A 81 5.65 2.73 -7.08
N ALA A 82 6.34 3.71 -7.68
CA ALA A 82 7.81 3.79 -7.57
C ALA A 82 8.31 3.89 -6.12
N ALA A 83 7.63 4.67 -5.28
CA ALA A 83 7.98 4.81 -3.87
C ALA A 83 7.73 3.49 -3.11
N VAL A 84 6.56 2.87 -3.30
CA VAL A 84 6.22 1.58 -2.66
C VAL A 84 7.20 0.49 -3.08
N LYS A 85 7.52 0.38 -4.37
CA LYS A 85 8.48 -0.60 -4.89
C LYS A 85 9.85 -0.43 -4.26
N ARG A 86 10.39 0.79 -4.22
CA ARG A 86 11.69 1.09 -3.62
C ARG A 86 11.78 0.54 -2.19
N PHE A 87 10.77 0.80 -1.37
CA PHE A 87 10.75 0.32 0.02
C PHE A 87 10.57 -1.19 0.14
N VAL A 88 9.65 -1.78 -0.64
CA VAL A 88 9.38 -3.22 -0.62
C VAL A 88 10.59 -4.01 -1.13
N GLU A 89 11.25 -3.56 -2.20
CA GLU A 89 12.45 -4.19 -2.76
C GLU A 89 13.61 -4.15 -1.76
N LYS A 90 13.85 -2.99 -1.13
CA LYS A 90 14.84 -2.86 -0.05
C LYS A 90 14.54 -3.84 1.09
N ALA A 91 13.30 -3.90 1.56
CA ALA A 91 12.90 -4.83 2.62
C ALA A 91 13.02 -6.31 2.19
N CYS A 92 12.77 -6.65 0.93
CA CYS A 92 13.00 -8.00 0.40
C CYS A 92 14.49 -8.37 0.42
N GLN A 93 15.37 -7.43 0.06
CA GLN A 93 16.82 -7.63 0.12
C GLN A 93 17.32 -7.83 1.55
N GLU A 94 16.81 -7.03 2.50
CA GLU A 94 17.18 -7.12 3.92
C GLU A 94 16.70 -8.41 4.59
N THR A 95 15.51 -8.89 4.23
CA THR A 95 14.86 -10.03 4.90
C THR A 95 15.05 -11.37 4.18
N GLY A 96 15.45 -11.34 2.90
CA GLY A 96 15.48 -12.51 2.02
C GLY A 96 14.10 -13.01 1.58
N VAL A 97 13.01 -12.35 2.00
CA VAL A 97 11.65 -12.69 1.56
C VAL A 97 11.52 -12.31 0.09
N PRO A 98 11.09 -13.22 -0.81
CA PRO A 98 11.01 -12.86 -2.22
C PRO A 98 9.86 -11.87 -2.47
N TYR A 99 9.99 -11.10 -3.54
CA TYR A 99 9.07 -10.01 -3.88
C TYR A 99 7.60 -10.47 -3.96
N PRO A 100 6.64 -9.73 -3.36
CA PRO A 100 5.28 -10.23 -3.14
C PRO A 100 4.32 -10.03 -4.32
N PHE A 101 4.65 -9.18 -5.30
CA PHE A 101 3.76 -8.82 -6.40
C PHE A 101 4.22 -9.39 -7.75
N SER A 102 3.29 -9.43 -8.71
CA SER A 102 3.62 -9.69 -10.10
C SER A 102 4.49 -8.57 -10.67
N ILE A 103 5.59 -8.92 -11.34
CA ILE A 103 6.47 -7.96 -12.02
C ILE A 103 5.93 -7.51 -13.39
N ALA A 104 4.87 -8.16 -13.89
CA ALA A 104 4.37 -7.94 -15.23
C ALA A 104 3.47 -6.70 -15.35
N ASN A 105 2.75 -6.34 -14.29
CA ASN A 105 1.76 -5.27 -14.30
C ASN A 105 1.69 -4.54 -12.96
N GLU A 106 1.57 -3.21 -13.03
CA GLU A 106 1.39 -2.32 -11.89
C GLU A 106 0.49 -1.14 -12.26
N VAL A 107 -0.21 -0.59 -11.28
CA VAL A 107 -1.13 0.55 -11.46
C VAL A 107 -0.75 1.67 -10.51
N ASP A 108 -0.30 2.78 -11.09
CA ASP A 108 0.03 4.00 -10.37
C ASP A 108 -1.18 4.96 -10.37
N LEU A 109 -1.77 5.17 -9.19
CA LEU A 109 -2.98 5.99 -9.06
C LEU A 109 -2.69 7.49 -9.15
N LYS A 110 -1.49 7.97 -8.77
CA LYS A 110 -1.20 9.40 -8.74
C LYS A 110 -1.25 10.06 -10.11
N PRO A 111 -0.62 9.51 -11.18
CA PRO A 111 -0.76 10.08 -12.52
C PRO A 111 -2.20 10.11 -13.03
N MET A 112 -2.98 9.06 -12.74
CA MET A 112 -4.38 8.97 -13.14
C MET A 112 -5.22 10.04 -12.43
N LEU A 113 -5.04 10.19 -11.11
CA LEU A 113 -5.76 11.17 -10.32
C LEU A 113 -5.38 12.60 -10.72
N ASN A 114 -4.09 12.89 -10.87
CA ASN A 114 -3.63 14.21 -11.30
C ASN A 114 -4.25 14.60 -12.64
N ARG A 115 -4.32 13.68 -13.60
CA ARG A 115 -5.00 13.89 -14.88
C ARG A 115 -6.48 14.22 -14.69
N GLN A 116 -7.19 13.47 -13.84
CA GLN A 116 -8.61 13.70 -13.58
C GLN A 116 -8.88 15.04 -12.87
N LEU A 117 -7.95 15.49 -12.02
CA LEU A 117 -8.05 16.75 -11.29
C LEU A 117 -7.48 17.95 -12.07
N GLY A 118 -6.99 17.73 -13.29
CA GLY A 118 -6.37 18.78 -14.11
C GLY A 118 -5.06 19.33 -13.53
N GLN A 119 -4.40 18.58 -12.64
CA GLN A 119 -3.13 18.96 -12.01
C GLN A 119 -1.97 18.51 -12.90
N VAL A 120 -1.10 19.46 -13.29
CA VAL A 120 0.10 19.22 -14.11
C VAL A 120 1.30 19.91 -13.43
N GLY A 121 2.42 19.21 -13.24
CA GLY A 121 3.66 19.76 -12.66
C GLY A 121 3.89 19.49 -11.16
N GLU A 122 4.85 20.19 -10.56
CA GLU A 122 5.39 19.99 -9.19
C GLU A 122 4.37 20.16 -8.04
N GLY A 123 3.14 20.59 -8.33
CA GLY A 123 2.04 20.70 -7.36
C GLY A 123 1.24 19.41 -7.11
N ALA A 124 1.78 18.25 -7.50
CA ALA A 124 1.09 16.97 -7.41
C ALA A 124 0.72 16.61 -5.95
N ALA A 125 -0.56 16.36 -5.70
CA ALA A 125 -1.05 16.00 -4.39
C ALA A 125 -0.38 14.71 -3.88
N GLY A 126 0.19 14.74 -2.67
CA GLY A 126 0.48 13.52 -1.92
C GLY A 126 -0.82 12.80 -1.52
N LEU A 127 -0.76 11.53 -1.13
CA LEU A 127 -1.96 10.70 -0.85
C LEU A 127 -2.96 11.38 0.11
N ARG A 128 -2.47 12.08 1.14
CA ARG A 128 -3.33 12.83 2.09
C ARG A 128 -4.05 13.99 1.44
N GLU A 129 -3.35 14.76 0.61
CA GLU A 129 -3.95 15.89 -0.09
C GLU A 129 -4.94 15.40 -1.17
N ALA A 130 -4.60 14.33 -1.89
CA ALA A 130 -5.49 13.64 -2.82
C ALA A 130 -6.75 13.15 -2.12
N ALA A 131 -6.61 12.50 -0.97
CA ALA A 131 -7.73 12.04 -0.16
C ALA A 131 -8.62 13.20 0.29
N ARG A 132 -8.02 14.30 0.76
CA ARG A 132 -8.73 15.52 1.16
C ARG A 132 -9.53 16.14 0.00
N GLN A 133 -8.94 16.24 -1.19
CA GLN A 133 -9.59 16.77 -2.39
C GLN A 133 -10.78 15.90 -2.83
N LEU A 134 -10.76 14.61 -2.52
CA LEU A 134 -11.86 13.68 -2.77
C LEU A 134 -12.88 13.60 -1.61
N GLY A 135 -12.73 14.42 -0.57
CA GLY A 135 -13.63 14.40 0.60
C GLY A 135 -13.46 13.17 1.50
N ILE A 136 -12.38 12.41 1.34
CA ILE A 136 -12.06 11.26 2.19
C ILE A 136 -11.50 11.81 3.51
N ARG A 137 -12.15 11.49 4.63
CA ARG A 137 -11.67 11.89 5.96
C ARG A 137 -10.30 11.27 6.21
N THR A 138 -9.29 12.13 6.37
CA THR A 138 -7.95 11.72 6.78
C THR A 138 -7.93 11.45 8.28
N LEU A 139 -7.41 10.30 8.69
CA LEU A 139 -7.10 10.07 10.10
C LEU A 139 -5.70 10.65 10.42
N PRO A 140 -5.45 11.09 11.67
CA PRO A 140 -4.10 11.43 12.11
C PRO A 140 -3.14 10.25 11.89
N SER A 141 -1.89 10.53 11.51
CA SER A 141 -0.85 9.50 11.37
C SER A 141 -0.75 8.65 12.64
N GLY A 142 -0.55 7.35 12.46
CA GLY A 142 -0.42 6.41 13.58
C GLY A 142 -1.73 5.99 14.27
N GLN A 143 -2.91 6.49 13.86
CA GLN A 143 -4.20 6.01 14.40
C GLN A 143 -4.79 4.82 13.63
N ALA A 144 -4.56 4.73 12.32
CA ALA A 144 -5.07 3.66 11.47
C ALA A 144 -4.07 3.36 10.34
N PRO A 145 -3.19 2.38 10.49
CA PRO A 145 -2.12 2.11 9.53
C PRO A 145 -2.60 1.60 8.16
N SER A 146 -3.81 1.06 8.14
CA SER A 146 -4.57 0.70 6.94
C SER A 146 -5.19 1.89 6.22
N TRP A 147 -5.18 3.09 6.81
CA TRP A 147 -5.81 4.29 6.22
C TRP A 147 -5.30 4.54 4.80
N GLY A 148 -3.99 4.40 4.56
CA GLY A 148 -3.42 4.67 3.24
C GLY A 148 -3.89 3.67 2.17
N ALA A 149 -3.96 2.37 2.48
CA ALA A 149 -4.49 1.37 1.56
C ALA A 149 -5.99 1.58 1.29
N VAL A 150 -6.76 1.92 2.33
CA VAL A 150 -8.18 2.27 2.20
C VAL A 150 -8.37 3.54 1.36
N ALA A 151 -7.55 4.58 1.56
CA ALA A 151 -7.57 5.78 0.76
C ALA A 151 -7.24 5.48 -0.72
N GLY A 152 -6.24 4.63 -0.97
CA GLY A 152 -5.92 4.14 -2.30
C GLY A 152 -7.10 3.43 -2.97
N TRP A 153 -7.87 2.65 -2.22
CA TRP A 153 -9.10 2.02 -2.71
C TRP A 153 -10.19 3.02 -3.10
N TYR A 154 -10.46 4.01 -2.27
CA TYR A 154 -11.44 5.05 -2.62
C TYR A 154 -10.99 5.87 -3.84
N ILE A 155 -9.70 6.17 -3.96
CA ILE A 155 -9.14 6.82 -5.14
C ILE A 155 -9.37 5.95 -6.37
N LEU A 156 -9.01 4.66 -6.32
CA LEU A 156 -9.23 3.74 -7.42
C LEU A 156 -10.70 3.70 -7.84
N LYS A 157 -11.63 3.51 -6.89
CA LYS A 157 -13.08 3.55 -7.15
C LYS A 157 -13.51 4.81 -7.88
N ARG A 158 -13.00 5.97 -7.43
CA ARG A 158 -13.32 7.26 -8.04
C ARG A 158 -12.80 7.39 -9.48
N LEU A 159 -11.65 6.79 -9.78
CA LEU A 159 -11.06 6.78 -11.12
C LEU A 159 -11.82 5.86 -12.08
N VAL A 160 -12.31 4.71 -11.60
CA VAL A 160 -12.97 3.70 -12.43
C VAL A 160 -14.51 3.79 -12.46
N GLY A 161 -15.11 4.66 -11.63
CA GLY A 161 -16.55 4.96 -11.68
C GLY A 161 -17.46 3.90 -11.03
N VAL A 162 -16.97 3.18 -10.01
CA VAL A 162 -17.70 2.12 -9.26
C VAL A 162 -17.89 2.47 -7.79
#